data_AF-A0A838WJB2-F1
#
_entry.id   AF-A0A838WJB2-F1
#
_cell.length_a   1.000
_cell.length_b   1.000
_cell.length_c   1.000
_cell.angle_alpha   90.00
_cell.angle_beta   90.00
_cell.angle_gamma   90.00
#
_symmetry.space_group_name_H-M   'P 1'
#
loop_
_entity.id
_entity.type
_entity.pdbx_description
1 polymer ?
#
loop_
_entity_poly.entity_id
_entity_poly.type
_entity_poly.pdbx_seq_one_letter_code
_entity_poly.pdbx_strand_id
1 'polypeptide(L)'
;MIKRLNKLDQSNNNSMKKFKDLETRLGVIGDDQKTLIEKINNLSNLDRFNGEQVSISEPPKLPVDKRYQSQKLPSTPNNLENPIIVLYNNKANALIDRAIPVSEAKLTAYDRRLGRYTQPVLEETRRGNYWVIIEGAMNYLVPKFDIRINSHNYSTISLFFECFKYAHKSINDFKDFRLISPAIVSPTGNKWELVERGELEF
;
A
#
# COMPACT_ATOMS: atom_id res chain seq x y z
N MET A 1 46.17 -24.93 9.52
CA MET A 1 45.96 -23.46 9.50
C MET A 1 45.79 -22.92 8.08
N ILE A 2 46.71 -23.21 7.15
CA ILE A 2 46.76 -22.70 5.76
C ILE A 2 45.46 -22.94 4.95
N LYS A 3 44.84 -24.14 5.03
CA LYS A 3 43.60 -24.44 4.28
C LYS A 3 42.38 -23.59 4.70
N ARG A 4 42.34 -23.08 5.94
CA ARG A 4 41.23 -22.23 6.42
C ARG A 4 41.39 -20.78 5.93
N LEU A 5 42.63 -20.28 5.87
CA LEU A 5 42.96 -18.96 5.33
C LEU A 5 42.60 -18.86 3.84
N ASN A 6 42.98 -19.85 3.03
CA ASN A 6 42.65 -19.85 1.59
C ASN A 6 41.13 -19.87 1.32
N LYS A 7 40.34 -20.56 2.15
CA LYS A 7 38.87 -20.56 2.03
C LYS A 7 38.26 -19.20 2.40
N LEU A 8 38.83 -18.53 3.40
CA LEU A 8 38.38 -17.21 3.81
C LEU A 8 38.68 -16.16 2.73
N ASP A 9 39.88 -16.21 2.14
CA ASP A 9 40.26 -15.31 1.04
C ASP A 9 39.38 -15.52 -0.19
N GLN A 10 39.07 -16.77 -0.53
CA GLN A 10 38.16 -17.09 -1.63
C GLN A 10 36.74 -16.57 -1.36
N SER A 11 36.24 -16.72 -0.13
CA SER A 11 34.93 -16.21 0.27
C SER A 11 34.89 -14.68 0.23
N ASN A 12 35.96 -14.01 0.66
CA ASN A 12 36.06 -12.55 0.64
C ASN A 12 36.10 -12.01 -0.80
N ASN A 13 36.89 -12.65 -1.67
CA ASN A 13 36.95 -12.31 -3.10
C ASN A 13 35.59 -12.49 -3.80
N ASN A 14 34.87 -13.56 -3.48
CA ASN A 14 33.52 -13.79 -4.02
C ASN A 14 32.53 -12.72 -3.54
N SER A 15 32.63 -12.32 -2.27
CA SER A 15 31.79 -11.25 -1.70
C SER A 15 32.08 -9.91 -2.36
N MET A 16 33.35 -9.61 -2.62
CA MET A 16 33.78 -8.38 -3.30
C MET A 16 33.28 -8.30 -4.75
N LYS A 17 33.26 -9.43 -5.46
CA LYS A 17 32.68 -9.51 -6.81
C LYS A 17 31.18 -9.24 -6.80
N LYS A 18 30.44 -9.83 -5.85
CA LYS A 18 29.00 -9.57 -5.69
C LYS A 18 28.71 -8.12 -5.34
N PHE A 19 29.55 -7.50 -4.52
CA PHE A 19 29.38 -6.08 -4.16
C PHE A 19 29.52 -5.17 -5.39
N LYS A 20 30.55 -5.38 -6.21
CA LYS A 20 30.73 -4.62 -7.46
C LYS A 20 29.59 -4.82 -8.46
N ASP A 21 29.04 -6.03 -8.56
CA ASP A 21 27.87 -6.30 -9.39
C ASP A 21 26.64 -5.50 -8.92
N LEU A 22 26.40 -5.45 -7.61
CA LEU A 22 25.32 -4.67 -7.04
C LEU A 22 25.51 -3.16 -7.24
N GLU A 23 26.72 -2.63 -7.08
CA GLU A 23 27.03 -1.22 -7.38
C GLU A 23 26.73 -0.88 -8.84
N THR A 24 27.09 -1.78 -9.76
CA THR A 24 26.83 -1.60 -11.20
C THR A 24 25.32 -1.56 -11.48
N ARG A 25 24.56 -2.48 -10.89
CA ARG A 25 23.09 -2.54 -11.05
C ARG A 25 22.39 -1.32 -10.47
N LEU A 26 22.87 -0.79 -9.35
CA LEU A 26 22.35 0.45 -8.76
C LEU A 26 22.58 1.66 -9.66
N GLY A 27 23.74 1.73 -10.32
CA GLY A 27 24.03 2.77 -11.31
C GLY A 27 23.02 2.78 -12.47
N VAL A 28 22.78 1.61 -13.08
CA VAL A 28 21.82 1.46 -14.19
C VAL A 28 20.40 1.91 -13.78
N ILE A 29 19.95 1.51 -12.58
CA ILE A 29 18.62 1.92 -12.08
C ILE A 29 18.53 3.44 -11.90
N GLY A 30 19.61 4.09 -11.44
CA GLY A 30 19.66 5.55 -11.31
C GLY A 30 19.52 6.26 -12.66
N ASP A 31 20.18 5.75 -13.70
CA ASP A 31 20.10 6.27 -15.07
C ASP A 31 18.71 6.08 -15.69
N ASP A 32 18.08 4.92 -15.47
CA ASP A 32 16.71 4.65 -15.90
C ASP A 32 15.70 5.61 -15.25
N GLN A 33 15.85 5.89 -13.95
CA GLN A 33 15.00 6.86 -13.25
C GLN A 33 15.17 8.28 -13.81
N LYS A 34 16.41 8.71 -14.06
CA LYS A 34 16.68 10.01 -14.67
C LYS A 34 16.02 10.13 -16.05
N THR A 35 16.11 9.08 -16.86
CA THR A 35 15.51 9.00 -18.19
C THR A 35 13.97 9.09 -18.14
N LEU A 36 13.34 8.46 -17.15
CA LEU A 36 11.89 8.55 -16.95
C LEU A 36 11.44 9.94 -16.51
N ILE A 37 12.19 10.60 -15.63
CA ILE A 37 11.89 11.97 -15.19
C ILE A 37 11.95 12.95 -16.36
N GLU A 38 12.96 12.83 -17.23
CA GLU A 38 13.08 13.65 -18.43
C GLU A 38 11.88 13.46 -19.38
N LYS A 39 11.40 12.23 -19.56
CA LYS A 39 10.20 11.95 -20.37
C LYS A 39 8.95 12.61 -19.80
N ILE A 40 8.75 12.54 -18.48
CA ILE A 40 7.59 13.17 -17.81
C ILE A 40 7.60 14.69 -17.98
N ASN A 41 8.77 15.31 -17.85
CA ASN A 41 8.91 16.76 -18.03
C ASN A 41 8.63 17.19 -19.47
N ASN A 42 9.06 16.40 -20.46
CA ASN A 42 8.79 16.69 -21.87
C ASN A 42 7.29 16.53 -22.23
N LEU A 43 6.61 15.56 -21.64
CA LEU A 43 5.15 15.37 -21.81
C LEU A 43 4.36 16.54 -21.22
N SER A 44 4.82 17.10 -20.10
CA SER A 44 4.16 18.22 -19.41
C SER A 44 4.25 19.56 -20.16
N ASN A 45 5.16 19.67 -21.15
CA ASN A 45 5.39 20.90 -21.92
C ASN A 45 4.57 20.99 -23.22
N LEU A 46 3.72 20.00 -23.55
CA LEU A 46 2.92 20.00 -24.78
C LEU A 46 1.56 20.73 -24.63
N ASP A 47 1.12 21.06 -23.40
CA ASP A 47 -0.19 21.66 -23.11
C ASP A 47 -0.19 23.20 -22.93
N ARG A 48 0.88 23.90 -23.35
CA ARG A 48 0.95 25.37 -23.26
C ARG A 48 1.09 26.03 -24.64
N PHE A 49 -0.04 26.21 -25.33
CA PHE A 49 -0.18 27.20 -26.40
C PHE A 49 -1.32 28.19 -26.08
N ASN A 50 -0.87 29.39 -25.68
CA ASN A 50 -1.33 30.77 -25.92
C ASN A 50 -2.82 31.05 -26.22
N GLY A 51 -3.37 31.96 -25.40
CA GLY A 51 -4.70 32.54 -25.59
C GLY A 51 -4.76 33.74 -26.53
N GLU A 52 -5.97 34.02 -26.99
CA GLU A 52 -6.40 35.29 -27.57
C GLU A 52 -7.75 35.65 -26.95
N GLN A 53 -7.86 36.87 -26.41
CA GLN A 53 -9.02 37.39 -25.68
C GLN A 53 -10.09 37.89 -26.67
N VAL A 54 -11.33 37.44 -26.53
CA VAL A 54 -12.51 38.11 -27.11
C VAL A 54 -13.62 38.17 -26.07
N SER A 55 -13.90 39.39 -25.60
CA SER A 55 -15.12 39.73 -24.85
C SER A 55 -16.33 39.72 -25.79
N ILE A 56 -17.42 39.02 -25.44
CA ILE A 56 -18.83 39.35 -25.78
C ILE A 56 -19.78 38.60 -24.80
N SER A 57 -20.81 39.33 -24.39
CA SER A 57 -22.01 39.09 -23.55
C SER A 57 -22.56 37.67 -23.30
N GLU A 58 -23.07 37.46 -22.08
CA GLU A 58 -24.03 36.41 -21.64
C GLU A 58 -25.27 36.36 -22.57
N PRO A 59 -25.95 35.21 -22.90
CA PRO A 59 -26.31 33.98 -22.14
C PRO A 59 -26.12 32.67 -23.00
N PRO A 60 -26.63 31.42 -22.74
CA PRO A 60 -27.63 30.90 -21.79
C PRO A 60 -27.23 29.67 -20.93
N LYS A 61 -28.02 29.40 -19.89
CA LYS A 61 -27.88 28.23 -19.00
C LYS A 61 -28.29 26.91 -19.67
N LEU A 62 -27.41 25.91 -19.56
CA LEU A 62 -27.56 24.44 -19.38
C LEU A 62 -26.60 23.67 -20.31
N PRO A 63 -26.07 22.47 -19.95
CA PRO A 63 -26.02 21.76 -18.66
C PRO A 63 -24.57 21.47 -18.19
N VAL A 64 -24.39 21.21 -16.89
CA VAL A 64 -23.11 20.83 -16.27
C VAL A 64 -22.60 19.51 -16.87
N ASP A 65 -21.47 19.58 -17.56
CA ASP A 65 -20.79 18.42 -18.14
C ASP A 65 -20.17 17.56 -17.04
N LYS A 66 -20.72 16.36 -16.87
CA LYS A 66 -20.25 15.31 -15.95
C LYS A 66 -18.97 14.67 -16.48
N ARG A 67 -17.83 15.35 -16.41
CA ARG A 67 -16.54 14.75 -16.81
C ARG A 67 -15.38 15.07 -15.86
N TYR A 68 -15.63 15.01 -14.55
CA TYR A 68 -14.64 14.62 -13.52
C TYR A 68 -15.37 13.96 -12.34
N GLN A 69 -16.16 12.93 -12.64
CA GLN A 69 -16.43 11.88 -11.67
C GLN A 69 -15.49 10.74 -12.05
N SER A 70 -14.45 10.49 -11.25
CA SER A 70 -13.80 9.18 -11.26
C SER A 70 -14.93 8.15 -11.23
N GLN A 71 -14.98 7.29 -12.24
CA GLN A 71 -16.01 6.28 -12.36
C GLN A 71 -15.92 5.37 -11.13
N LYS A 72 -16.71 5.69 -10.10
CA LYS A 72 -17.15 4.71 -9.10
C LYS A 72 -17.85 3.64 -9.90
N LEU A 73 -17.25 2.46 -9.98
CA LEU A 73 -17.91 1.29 -10.55
C LEU A 73 -19.27 1.18 -9.85
N PRO A 74 -20.39 1.12 -10.59
CA PRO A 74 -21.69 0.97 -9.98
C PRO A 74 -21.64 -0.24 -9.06
N SER A 75 -22.09 -0.04 -7.82
CA SER A 75 -22.31 -1.07 -6.82
C SER A 75 -23.28 -2.06 -7.44
N THR A 76 -22.73 -3.02 -8.17
CA THR A 76 -23.48 -4.11 -8.74
C THR A 76 -23.47 -5.16 -7.64
N PRO A 77 -24.62 -5.52 -7.04
CA PRO A 77 -24.68 -6.67 -6.17
C PRO A 77 -24.60 -7.93 -7.05
N ASN A 78 -23.41 -8.19 -7.59
CA ASN A 78 -23.10 -9.47 -8.23
C ASN A 78 -22.54 -10.38 -7.14
N ASN A 79 -23.41 -11.31 -6.75
CA ASN A 79 -23.25 -12.35 -5.75
C ASN A 79 -22.03 -13.25 -5.99
N LEU A 80 -20.85 -12.75 -5.66
CA LEU A 80 -19.82 -13.50 -4.98
C LEU A 80 -19.16 -12.54 -4.00
N GLU A 81 -19.85 -12.24 -2.88
CA GLU A 81 -19.18 -11.56 -1.78
C GLU A 81 -17.90 -12.34 -1.49
N ASN A 82 -16.73 -11.67 -1.53
CA ASN A 82 -15.46 -12.32 -1.26
C ASN A 82 -15.61 -13.08 0.07
N PRO A 83 -15.37 -14.41 0.09
CA PRO A 83 -15.67 -15.24 1.26
C PRO A 83 -14.93 -14.76 2.51
N ILE A 84 -13.80 -14.05 2.34
CA ILE A 84 -13.09 -13.40 3.43
C ILE A 84 -13.91 -12.27 4.05
N ILE A 85 -14.58 -11.44 3.25
CA ILE A 85 -15.43 -10.33 3.74
C ILE A 85 -16.58 -10.89 4.56
N VAL A 86 -17.28 -11.88 4.01
CA VAL A 86 -18.41 -12.54 4.69
C VAL A 86 -17.96 -13.18 5.99
N LEU A 87 -16.88 -13.96 5.95
CA LEU A 87 -16.38 -14.64 7.14
C LEU A 87 -15.82 -13.66 8.18
N TYR A 88 -15.14 -12.60 7.75
CA TYR A 88 -14.60 -11.57 8.64
C TYR A 88 -15.71 -10.85 9.40
N ASN A 89 -16.69 -10.30 8.67
CA ASN A 89 -17.76 -9.50 9.27
C ASN A 89 -18.70 -10.33 10.16
N ASN A 90 -18.88 -11.62 9.86
CA ASN A 90 -19.73 -12.50 10.69
C ASN A 90 -18.96 -13.16 11.85
N LYS A 91 -17.73 -13.61 11.61
CA LYS A 91 -16.93 -14.39 12.57
C LYS A 91 -15.42 -14.31 12.27
N ALA A 92 -14.84 -13.12 12.38
CA ALA A 92 -13.42 -12.90 12.11
C ALA A 92 -12.46 -13.84 12.87
N ASN A 93 -12.78 -14.25 14.10
CA ASN A 93 -11.94 -15.20 14.85
C ASN A 93 -11.87 -16.61 14.22
N ALA A 94 -12.77 -16.97 13.30
CA ALA A 94 -12.66 -18.21 12.53
C ALA A 94 -11.48 -18.19 11.54
N LEU A 95 -10.86 -17.02 11.32
CA LEU A 95 -9.71 -16.85 10.43
C LEU A 95 -8.38 -17.15 11.13
N ILE A 96 -8.33 -17.32 12.45
CA ILE A 96 -7.09 -17.43 13.25
C ILE A 96 -6.16 -18.51 12.70
N ASP A 97 -6.68 -19.71 12.40
CA ASP A 97 -5.86 -20.85 12.01
C ASP A 97 -5.27 -20.73 10.60
N ARG A 98 -5.79 -19.81 9.78
CA ARG A 98 -5.32 -19.53 8.41
C ARG A 98 -4.67 -18.16 8.25
N ALA A 99 -4.56 -17.41 9.33
CA ALA A 99 -4.05 -16.04 9.33
C ALA A 99 -2.58 -16.01 9.73
N ILE A 100 -1.78 -15.29 8.95
CA ILE A 100 -0.40 -14.97 9.30
C ILE A 100 -0.41 -13.60 10.00
N PRO A 101 -0.05 -13.51 11.29
CA PRO A 101 -0.07 -12.25 12.00
C PRO A 101 1.12 -11.38 11.58
N VAL A 102 0.83 -10.15 11.16
CA VAL A 102 1.84 -9.21 10.64
C VAL A 102 1.69 -7.83 11.26
N SER A 103 2.75 -7.04 11.20
CA SER A 103 2.73 -5.61 11.49
C SER A 103 3.65 -4.88 10.54
N GLU A 104 3.47 -3.57 10.47
CA GLU A 104 4.44 -2.76 9.75
C GLU A 104 5.84 -2.92 10.34
N ALA A 105 6.82 -3.10 9.46
CA ALA A 105 8.22 -3.19 9.79
C ALA A 105 8.69 -1.90 10.48
N LYS A 106 9.49 -2.08 11.55
CA LYS A 106 9.98 -0.96 12.37
C LYS A 106 10.70 0.10 11.55
N LEU A 107 11.45 -0.31 10.53
CA LEU A 107 12.23 0.60 9.68
C LEU A 107 11.32 1.55 8.89
N THR A 108 10.32 1.01 8.17
CA THR A 108 9.40 1.86 7.37
C THR A 108 8.50 2.70 8.26
N ALA A 109 8.11 2.19 9.43
CA ALA A 109 7.38 2.97 10.42
C ALA A 109 8.23 4.13 10.98
N TYR A 110 9.52 3.90 11.22
CA TYR A 110 10.44 4.92 11.71
C TYR A 110 10.72 6.00 10.64
N ASP A 111 11.02 5.60 9.40
CA ASP A 111 11.27 6.53 8.30
C ASP A 111 10.08 7.47 8.05
N ARG A 112 8.86 6.94 8.09
CA ARG A 112 7.66 7.77 7.95
C ARG A 112 7.45 8.72 9.13
N ARG A 113 7.81 8.33 10.35
CA ARG A 113 7.79 9.26 11.52
C ARG A 113 8.80 10.39 11.36
N LEU A 114 9.87 10.19 10.60
CA LEU A 114 10.83 11.23 10.22
C LEU A 114 10.37 12.06 9.01
N GLY A 115 9.15 11.85 8.50
CA GLY A 115 8.61 12.57 7.35
C GLY A 115 9.13 12.06 5.99
N ARG A 116 9.84 10.94 5.96
CA ARG A 116 10.27 10.32 4.70
C ARG A 116 9.10 9.57 4.09
N TYR A 117 8.93 9.70 2.78
CA TYR A 117 7.97 8.86 2.06
C TYR A 117 8.57 7.46 1.89
N THR A 118 7.98 6.49 2.60
CA THR A 118 8.31 5.07 2.47
C THR A 118 7.03 4.27 2.42
N GLN A 119 6.91 3.38 1.41
CA GLN A 119 5.81 2.45 1.31
C GLN A 119 5.80 1.51 2.53
N PRO A 120 4.64 1.25 3.16
CA PRO A 120 4.59 0.39 4.31
C PRO A 120 4.93 -1.05 3.91
N VAL A 121 5.89 -1.64 4.64
CA VAL A 121 6.26 -3.04 4.48
C VAL A 121 5.78 -3.79 5.72
N LEU A 122 5.20 -4.97 5.54
CA LEU A 122 4.71 -5.81 6.62
C LEU A 122 5.69 -6.95 6.90
N GLU A 123 5.92 -7.21 8.19
CA GLU A 123 6.71 -8.32 8.69
C GLU A 123 5.87 -9.20 9.62
N GLU A 124 6.15 -10.50 9.61
CA GLU A 124 5.48 -11.45 10.50
C GLU A 124 5.83 -11.16 11.96
N THR A 125 4.81 -11.14 12.81
CA THR A 125 4.98 -10.97 14.26
C THR A 125 3.81 -11.59 14.99
N ARG A 126 4.11 -12.31 16.08
CA ARG A 126 3.09 -12.97 16.92
C ARG A 126 2.03 -11.99 17.45
N ARG A 127 2.38 -10.71 17.63
CA ARG A 127 1.46 -9.66 18.13
C ARG A 127 1.05 -8.70 17.00
N GLY A 128 0.95 -9.23 15.79
CA GLY A 128 0.57 -8.46 14.62
C GLY A 128 -0.78 -7.76 14.78
N ASN A 129 -0.87 -6.49 14.38
CA ASN A 129 -2.13 -5.76 14.31
C ASN A 129 -2.97 -6.14 13.08
N TYR A 130 -2.36 -6.79 12.10
CA TYR A 130 -3.02 -7.21 10.87
C TYR A 130 -2.81 -8.71 10.64
N TRP A 131 -3.63 -9.27 9.77
CA TRP A 131 -3.57 -10.65 9.32
C TRP A 131 -3.45 -10.70 7.81
N VAL A 132 -2.48 -11.48 7.33
CA VAL A 132 -2.43 -11.90 5.92
C VAL A 132 -3.16 -13.23 5.80
N ILE A 133 -4.11 -13.30 4.86
CA ILE A 133 -4.89 -14.48 4.52
C ILE A 133 -4.57 -14.82 3.06
N ILE A 134 -4.03 -16.01 2.84
CA ILE A 134 -3.65 -16.50 1.52
C ILE A 134 -4.83 -17.30 0.97
N GLU A 135 -5.36 -16.89 -0.19
CA GLU A 135 -6.48 -17.54 -0.85
C GLU A 135 -6.16 -17.67 -2.35
N GLY A 136 -5.78 -18.89 -2.77
CA GLY A 136 -5.30 -19.13 -4.12
C GLY A 136 -4.03 -18.34 -4.44
N ALA A 137 -4.09 -17.47 -5.45
CA ALA A 137 -2.97 -16.63 -5.88
C ALA A 137 -2.95 -15.23 -5.22
N MET A 138 -3.96 -14.91 -4.41
CA MET A 138 -4.09 -13.58 -3.78
C MET A 138 -3.74 -13.64 -2.29
N ASN A 139 -3.02 -12.62 -1.83
CA ASN A 139 -2.76 -12.41 -0.42
C ASN A 139 -3.56 -11.19 0.05
N TYR A 140 -4.50 -11.44 0.94
CA TYR A 140 -5.38 -10.42 1.49
C TYR A 140 -4.88 -9.98 2.85
N LEU A 141 -4.91 -8.69 3.10
CA LEU A 141 -4.61 -8.09 4.38
C LEU A 141 -5.92 -7.60 5.00
N VAL A 142 -6.17 -8.03 6.24
CA VAL A 142 -7.29 -7.58 7.06
C VAL A 142 -6.79 -7.12 8.42
N PRO A 143 -7.49 -6.22 9.12
CA PRO A 143 -7.17 -5.93 10.52
C PRO A 143 -7.32 -7.20 11.37
N LYS A 144 -6.57 -7.30 12.46
CA LYS A 144 -6.76 -8.42 13.39
C LYS A 144 -8.13 -8.28 14.07
N PHE A 145 -8.83 -9.40 14.29
CA PHE A 145 -10.22 -9.39 14.79
C PHE A 145 -10.46 -8.64 16.11
N ASP A 146 -9.45 -8.58 16.99
CA ASP A 146 -9.51 -7.94 18.30
C ASP A 146 -8.81 -6.56 18.31
N ILE A 147 -8.44 -6.05 17.13
CA ILE A 147 -7.84 -4.72 17.02
C ILE A 147 -8.82 -3.67 17.52
N ARG A 148 -8.28 -2.68 18.25
CA ARG A 148 -9.02 -1.48 18.62
C ARG A 148 -8.47 -0.33 17.82
N ILE A 149 -9.30 0.31 17.01
CA ILE A 149 -8.90 1.46 16.21
C ILE A 149 -9.16 2.73 17.03
N ASN A 150 -8.12 3.51 17.24
CA ASN A 150 -8.16 4.77 17.98
C ASN A 150 -7.24 5.81 17.33
N SER A 151 -7.25 7.03 17.86
CA SER A 151 -6.45 8.14 17.33
C SER A 151 -4.95 7.84 17.20
N HIS A 152 -4.40 6.97 18.04
CA HIS A 152 -2.97 6.67 18.07
C HIS A 152 -2.55 5.73 16.93
N ASN A 153 -3.41 4.79 16.53
CA ASN A 153 -3.10 3.82 15.47
C ASN A 153 -3.83 4.09 14.15
N TYR A 154 -4.79 5.03 14.14
CA TYR A 154 -5.53 5.41 12.94
C TYR A 154 -4.61 5.77 11.78
N SER A 155 -3.57 6.59 12.03
CA SER A 155 -2.60 7.00 11.02
C SER A 155 -1.83 5.83 10.39
N THR A 156 -1.71 4.71 11.12
CA THR A 156 -1.06 3.49 10.62
C THR A 156 -2.06 2.65 9.84
N ILE A 157 -3.29 2.53 10.31
CA ILE A 157 -4.36 1.79 9.62
C ILE A 157 -4.70 2.46 8.29
N SER A 158 -4.75 3.80 8.26
CA SER A 158 -5.04 4.58 7.05
C SER A 158 -4.01 4.41 5.92
N LEU A 159 -2.86 3.79 6.20
CA LEU A 159 -1.88 3.44 5.18
C LEU A 159 -2.36 2.28 4.32
N PHE A 160 -3.03 1.32 4.96
CA PHE A 160 -3.46 0.06 4.38
C PHE A 160 -4.94 0.08 4.00
N PHE A 161 -5.76 0.89 4.68
CA PHE A 161 -7.20 0.93 4.48
C PHE A 161 -7.71 2.36 4.33
N GLU A 162 -8.61 2.57 3.37
CA GLU A 162 -9.47 3.75 3.35
C GLU A 162 -10.55 3.61 4.42
N CYS A 163 -10.66 4.61 5.29
CA CYS A 163 -11.57 4.59 6.43
C CYS A 163 -12.75 5.53 6.18
N PHE A 164 -13.91 4.96 5.87
CA PHE A 164 -15.15 5.70 5.64
C PHE A 164 -15.91 5.95 6.93
N LYS A 165 -16.62 7.08 6.99
CA LYS A 165 -17.49 7.49 8.12
C LYS A 165 -16.79 7.60 9.48
N TYR A 166 -15.46 7.63 9.48
CA TYR A 166 -14.68 7.84 10.69
C TYR A 166 -14.95 9.23 11.30
N ALA A 167 -15.64 9.26 12.45
CA ALA A 167 -15.93 10.48 13.19
C ALA A 167 -14.96 10.67 14.35
N HIS A 168 -14.00 11.59 14.19
CA HIS A 168 -13.02 11.97 15.23
C HIS A 168 -13.63 12.41 16.58
N LYS A 169 -14.94 12.69 16.67
CA LYS A 169 -15.60 13.15 17.90
C LYS A 169 -16.19 12.03 18.77
N SER A 170 -16.28 10.78 18.31
CA SER A 170 -16.74 9.65 19.13
C SER A 170 -15.61 8.68 19.52
N ILE A 171 -14.37 9.21 19.64
CA ILE A 171 -13.17 8.44 19.98
C ILE A 171 -13.29 7.89 21.40
N ASN A 172 -13.92 6.72 21.50
CA ASN A 172 -13.73 5.74 22.54
C ASN A 172 -13.65 4.41 21.80
N ASP A 173 -12.44 3.99 21.42
CA ASP A 173 -12.09 2.70 20.81
C ASP A 173 -13.16 2.11 19.86
N PHE A 174 -13.04 2.37 18.55
CA PHE A 174 -13.89 1.68 17.58
C PHE A 174 -13.49 0.20 17.52
N LYS A 175 -14.23 -0.62 18.25
CA LYS A 175 -14.27 -2.07 18.08
C LYS A 175 -15.20 -2.46 16.94
N ASP A 176 -16.17 -1.60 16.65
CA ASP A 176 -17.21 -1.83 15.67
C ASP A 176 -16.84 -1.10 14.39
N PHE A 177 -16.24 -1.83 13.46
CA PHE A 177 -16.08 -1.42 12.07
C PHE A 177 -16.39 -2.63 11.20
N ARG A 178 -16.81 -2.36 9.97
CA ARG A 178 -17.10 -3.38 8.97
C ARG A 178 -16.02 -3.37 7.90
N LEU A 179 -15.52 -4.55 7.54
CA LEU A 179 -14.65 -4.72 6.38
C LEU A 179 -15.51 -4.60 5.12
N ILE A 180 -15.22 -3.60 4.28
CA ILE A 180 -15.88 -3.42 2.98
C ILE A 180 -15.07 -4.14 1.90
N SER A 181 -13.75 -4.01 1.92
CA SER A 181 -12.83 -4.78 1.08
C SER A 181 -11.50 -5.04 1.82
N PRO A 182 -10.90 -6.24 1.68
CA PRO A 182 -9.55 -6.48 2.19
C PRO A 182 -8.54 -5.70 1.35
N ALA A 183 -7.43 -5.30 1.97
CA ALA A 183 -6.28 -4.80 1.24
C ALA A 183 -5.59 -5.95 0.50
N ILE A 184 -4.92 -5.65 -0.61
CA ILE A 184 -4.15 -6.64 -1.38
C ILE A 184 -2.67 -6.38 -1.15
N VAL A 185 -1.94 -7.45 -0.84
CA VAL A 185 -0.49 -7.40 -0.63
C VAL A 185 0.23 -8.39 -1.53
N SER A 186 1.48 -8.09 -1.88
CA SER A 186 2.36 -9.01 -2.59
C SER A 186 3.47 -9.51 -1.66
N PRO A 187 3.86 -10.78 -1.74
CA PRO A 187 5.01 -11.27 -0.99
C PRO A 187 6.31 -10.77 -1.64
N THR A 188 7.17 -10.14 -0.86
CA THR A 188 8.51 -9.71 -1.24
C THR A 188 9.51 -10.34 -0.28
N GLY A 189 10.02 -11.53 -0.66
CA GLY A 189 10.87 -12.35 0.21
C GLY A 189 10.08 -12.89 1.41
N ASN A 190 10.48 -12.52 2.63
CA ASN A 190 9.80 -12.89 3.88
C ASN A 190 8.89 -11.77 4.43
N LYS A 191 8.52 -10.81 3.57
CA LYS A 191 7.72 -9.64 3.90
C LYS A 191 6.58 -9.49 2.92
N TRP A 192 5.67 -8.57 3.22
CA TRP A 192 4.60 -8.20 2.30
C TRP A 192 4.59 -6.70 2.03
N GLU A 193 4.31 -6.34 0.79
CA GLU A 193 4.19 -4.96 0.34
C GLU A 193 2.75 -4.69 -0.10
N LEU A 194 2.26 -3.49 0.21
CA LEU A 194 0.90 -3.09 -0.16
C LEU A 194 0.80 -2.88 -1.68
N VAL A 195 -0.13 -3.60 -2.31
CA VAL A 195 -0.46 -3.45 -3.74
C VAL A 195 -1.70 -2.56 -3.89
N GLU A 196 -2.74 -2.85 -3.11
CA GLU A 196 -4.01 -2.12 -3.13
C GLU A 196 -4.54 -1.91 -1.72
N ARG A 197 -5.07 -0.71 -1.45
CA ARG A 197 -5.72 -0.42 -0.15
C ARG A 197 -7.06 -1.12 -0.04
N GLY A 198 -7.36 -1.59 1.16
CA GLY A 198 -8.67 -2.08 1.51
C GLY A 198 -9.58 -0.95 1.95
N GLU A 199 -10.79 -1.29 2.37
CA GLU A 199 -11.81 -0.34 2.79
C GLU A 199 -12.46 -0.80 4.10
N LEU A 200 -12.56 0.14 5.05
CA LEU A 200 -13.24 -0.03 6.34
C LEU A 200 -14.36 1.00 6.48
N GLU A 201 -15.50 0.56 6.99
CA GLU A 201 -16.62 1.43 7.37
C GLU A 201 -16.78 1.45 8.88
N PHE A 202 -16.80 2.64 9.48
CA PHE A 202 -16.98 2.89 10.90
C PHE A 202 -18.39 3.39 11.22
#